data_AF-A0A2V1CTK5-F1
#
_entry.id   AF-A0A2V1CTK5-F1
#
_cell.length_a   1.000
_cell.length_b   1.000
_cell.length_c   1.000
_cell.angle_alpha   90.00
_cell.angle_beta   90.00
_cell.angle_gamma   90.00
#
_symmetry.space_group_name_H-M   'P 1'
#
loop_
_entity.id
_entity.type
_entity.pdbx_description
1 polymer ?
#
loop_
_entity_poly.entity_id
_entity_poly.type
_entity_poly.pdbx_seq_one_letter_code
_entity_poly.pdbx_strand_id
1 'polypeptide(L)'
;MTPSVKYGQIIEYIPDRLYLASFTSPPSADTLFPYPDPAPSRRSPSKRSARAVDGPSAVLSERDRTPPCYFSIDDTLLYNAFHHDFGPLHIGHLYRFAVQFHDILGAPENKSRPVVFWSKADARSRANAACLLASYMVLIQSWAPHLALAPIAQADPPLMPFRDAGYSQADYGITVQDVVYGVWRAKEQGFCALSQFDLEEYERYERVDQGDFNWLTPDFLAFASPQHTPVAPISPTSPLFATLPSTLKAVDAHPTLPGPFKNVLKHFSERNIGLVVRLNSELYSPSYFTALGIQHLDMIFDDGTCPPLSTVRKFITLAHEMITVKKKGIAVHCKAGLGRTGCLIGAYLIYRYGFTANEIIAYMRFMRPGMVVGPQQHWLHLNQGTFREWWLEEQFEIKMKEKMASMAPHTPTKLSQKQYLLNNQIATPPNGSRRSPLGEVDNEQRNSIGVQEDCLPAPTPGQPRKTSRAVDRHHPYSRNISYSTTEDEHMLQRETEMISIHRSSNEDPDGEDEIQFRMRTSRKSSRSPANRSISQTTTTIYSSIDNDSSNDIENIGSSSRPKTPGAMKSGSGSNTLAKVRGSPKRSGDSLRGSKEPAGVRKTSGRVGSISSSRKVSGL
;
A
#
# COMPACT_ATOMS: atom_id res chain seq x y z
N MET A 1 -36.39 33.66 -19.53
CA MET A 1 -35.04 33.09 -19.28
C MET A 1 -35.14 31.59 -19.47
N THR A 2 -34.38 31.00 -20.39
CA THR A 2 -34.17 29.54 -20.39
C THR A 2 -33.38 29.16 -19.13
N PRO A 3 -33.71 28.08 -18.42
CA PRO A 3 -32.86 27.58 -17.35
C PRO A 3 -31.53 27.14 -17.97
N SER A 4 -30.40 27.62 -17.45
CA SER A 4 -29.09 27.09 -17.85
C SER A 4 -29.05 25.60 -17.48
N VAL A 5 -28.62 24.77 -18.43
CA VAL A 5 -28.69 23.31 -18.25
C VAL A 5 -27.74 22.91 -17.12
N LYS A 6 -28.31 22.48 -15.99
CA LYS A 6 -27.60 22.19 -14.72
C LYS A 6 -26.82 20.87 -14.73
N TYR A 7 -26.30 20.45 -15.89
CA TYR A 7 -25.65 19.16 -16.04
C TYR A 7 -24.23 19.19 -15.45
N GLY A 8 -23.94 18.26 -14.56
CA GLY A 8 -22.60 17.68 -14.45
C GLY A 8 -22.59 16.28 -15.07
N GLN A 9 -21.51 15.56 -14.88
CA GLN A 9 -21.33 14.25 -15.50
C GLN A 9 -22.26 13.22 -14.86
N ILE A 10 -22.92 12.37 -15.67
CA ILE A 10 -23.67 11.20 -15.18
C ILE A 10 -23.03 9.95 -15.80
N ILE A 11 -22.69 9.00 -14.93
CA ILE A 11 -21.93 7.78 -15.24
C ILE A 11 -22.77 6.57 -14.82
N GLU A 12 -23.02 5.64 -15.73
CA GLU A 12 -23.70 4.39 -15.42
C GLU A 12 -22.72 3.39 -14.79
N TYR A 13 -23.04 2.91 -13.58
CA TYR A 13 -22.27 1.87 -12.89
C TYR A 13 -22.94 0.51 -13.00
N ILE A 14 -24.28 0.46 -12.88
CA ILE A 14 -25.09 -0.74 -13.10
C ILE A 14 -26.29 -0.32 -13.96
N PRO A 15 -26.45 -0.87 -15.18
CA PRO A 15 -27.56 -0.53 -16.06
C PRO A 15 -28.93 -0.59 -15.38
N ASP A 16 -29.77 0.38 -15.73
CA ASP A 16 -31.12 0.63 -15.19
C ASP A 16 -31.20 0.88 -13.67
N ARG A 17 -30.10 0.76 -12.92
CA ARG A 17 -30.13 0.63 -11.44
C ARG A 17 -29.25 1.61 -10.67
N LEU A 18 -28.02 1.86 -11.09
CA LEU A 18 -27.06 2.64 -10.30
C LEU A 18 -26.20 3.56 -11.17
N TYR A 19 -26.21 4.84 -10.80
CA TYR A 19 -25.51 5.90 -11.48
C TYR A 19 -24.69 6.72 -10.48
N LEU A 20 -23.48 7.12 -10.88
CA LEU A 20 -22.68 8.14 -10.22
C LEU A 20 -22.87 9.46 -10.97
N ALA A 21 -23.16 10.54 -10.26
CA ALA A 21 -23.38 11.85 -10.87
C ALA A 21 -22.58 12.97 -10.20
N SER A 22 -22.41 14.08 -10.91
CA SER A 22 -22.06 15.37 -10.32
C SER A 22 -23.06 16.45 -10.71
N PHE A 23 -23.36 17.38 -9.80
CA PHE A 23 -24.27 18.50 -10.05
C PHE A 23 -23.78 19.81 -9.41
N THR A 24 -24.11 20.94 -10.02
CA THR A 24 -23.80 22.30 -9.51
C THR A 24 -24.82 22.83 -8.51
N SER A 25 -25.98 22.19 -8.41
CA SER A 25 -27.01 22.42 -7.38
C SER A 25 -27.74 21.11 -7.10
N PRO A 26 -28.32 20.89 -5.90
CA PRO A 26 -29.07 19.68 -5.60
C PRO A 26 -30.14 19.35 -6.66
N PRO A 27 -30.27 18.08 -7.09
CA PRO A 27 -31.24 17.66 -8.09
C PRO A 27 -32.67 17.62 -7.52
N SER A 28 -33.65 18.08 -8.29
CA SER A 28 -35.10 17.85 -8.07
C SER A 28 -35.63 16.72 -8.96
N ALA A 29 -36.92 16.38 -8.84
CA ALA A 29 -37.60 15.44 -9.73
C ALA A 29 -37.61 15.89 -11.22
N ASP A 30 -37.44 17.19 -11.48
CA ASP A 30 -37.37 17.80 -12.81
C ASP A 30 -35.94 17.77 -13.41
N THR A 31 -34.97 17.18 -12.71
CA THR A 31 -33.59 17.07 -13.20
C THR A 31 -33.55 16.11 -14.38
N LEU A 32 -33.08 16.60 -15.53
CA LEU A 32 -32.87 15.77 -16.71
C LEU A 32 -31.98 14.57 -16.35
N PHE A 33 -32.50 13.37 -16.62
CA PHE A 33 -31.84 12.10 -16.36
C PHE A 33 -31.81 11.29 -17.66
N PRO A 34 -30.67 10.68 -18.04
CA PRO A 34 -30.56 9.88 -19.26
C PRO A 34 -31.21 8.52 -19.02
N TYR A 35 -32.54 8.48 -19.06
CA TYR A 35 -33.28 7.23 -19.01
C TYR A 35 -32.84 6.31 -20.17
N PRO A 36 -32.56 5.02 -19.90
CA PRO A 36 -32.26 4.05 -20.94
C PRO A 36 -33.29 4.06 -22.08
N ASP A 37 -32.82 3.96 -23.33
CA ASP A 37 -33.72 3.77 -24.46
C ASP A 37 -34.51 2.46 -24.28
N PRO A 38 -35.84 2.46 -24.49
CA PRO A 38 -36.65 1.26 -24.31
C PRO A 38 -36.17 0.18 -25.29
N ALA A 39 -35.56 -0.88 -24.75
CA ALA A 39 -34.88 -1.91 -25.53
C ALA A 39 -35.74 -2.37 -26.71
N PRO A 40 -35.24 -2.27 -27.97
CA PRO A 40 -36.06 -2.40 -29.16
C PRO A 40 -36.74 -3.77 -29.16
N SER A 41 -38.07 -3.76 -29.05
CA SER A 41 -38.85 -4.96 -28.74
C SER A 41 -38.48 -6.07 -29.73
N ARG A 42 -37.91 -7.18 -29.23
CA ARG A 42 -37.53 -8.34 -30.05
C ARG A 42 -38.78 -9.08 -30.53
N ARG A 43 -39.53 -8.45 -31.44
CA ARG A 43 -40.54 -9.10 -32.26
C ARG A 43 -39.82 -10.14 -33.11
N SER A 44 -39.88 -11.39 -32.67
CA SER A 44 -39.53 -12.54 -33.50
C SER A 44 -40.18 -12.38 -34.89
N PRO A 45 -39.48 -12.68 -36.01
CA PRO A 45 -39.99 -12.45 -37.35
C PRO A 45 -41.10 -13.47 -37.71
N SER A 46 -42.29 -13.28 -37.13
CA SER A 46 -43.50 -13.99 -37.51
C SER A 46 -43.95 -13.53 -38.90
N LYS A 47 -44.56 -14.45 -39.66
CA LYS A 47 -44.80 -14.23 -41.08
C LYS A 47 -45.82 -13.11 -41.34
N ARG A 48 -45.31 -12.01 -41.90
CA ARG A 48 -45.98 -10.99 -42.73
C ARG A 48 -47.43 -11.34 -43.12
N SER A 49 -48.40 -10.80 -42.39
CA SER A 49 -49.76 -10.57 -42.90
C SER A 49 -49.91 -9.09 -43.26
N ALA A 50 -50.31 -8.80 -44.50
CA ALA A 50 -50.39 -7.43 -44.99
C ALA A 50 -51.73 -6.78 -44.64
N ARG A 51 -51.79 -6.12 -43.48
CA ARG A 51 -52.74 -5.04 -43.21
C ARG A 51 -51.97 -3.87 -42.62
N ALA A 52 -52.16 -2.68 -43.19
CA ALA A 52 -51.63 -1.45 -42.61
C ALA A 52 -52.31 -1.21 -41.26
N VAL A 53 -51.50 -0.96 -40.24
CA VAL A 53 -51.94 -0.40 -38.96
C VAL A 53 -51.17 0.89 -38.81
N ASP A 54 -51.64 1.93 -39.50
CA ASP A 54 -51.24 3.30 -39.19
C ASP A 54 -51.84 3.65 -37.83
N GLY A 55 -50.98 3.59 -36.83
CA GLY A 55 -51.20 4.07 -35.48
C GLY A 55 -49.83 4.37 -34.90
N PRO A 56 -49.63 5.51 -34.23
CA PRO A 56 -48.36 5.80 -33.60
C PRO A 56 -48.02 4.67 -32.63
N SER A 57 -46.83 4.08 -32.77
CA SER A 57 -46.30 3.22 -31.71
C SER A 57 -46.33 4.02 -30.43
N ALA A 58 -46.97 3.47 -29.39
CA ALA A 58 -47.03 4.12 -28.08
C ALA A 58 -45.63 4.20 -27.49
N VAL A 59 -44.92 5.29 -27.80
CA VAL A 59 -43.80 5.77 -27.01
C VAL A 59 -44.37 5.97 -25.61
N LEU A 60 -43.94 5.13 -24.65
CA LEU A 60 -44.26 5.33 -23.24
C LEU A 60 -43.83 6.76 -22.91
N SER A 61 -44.78 7.58 -22.46
CA SER A 61 -44.53 9.01 -22.38
C SER A 61 -43.46 9.26 -21.32
N GLU A 62 -42.66 10.32 -21.47
CA GLU A 62 -41.65 10.66 -20.46
C GLU A 62 -42.27 10.90 -19.07
N ARG A 63 -43.60 11.15 -19.02
CA ARG A 63 -44.41 11.33 -17.81
C ARG A 63 -44.72 10.03 -17.08
N ASP A 64 -44.56 8.87 -17.71
CA ASP A 64 -44.82 7.54 -17.11
C ASP A 64 -43.57 6.95 -16.43
N ARG A 65 -42.42 7.64 -16.48
CA ARG A 65 -41.14 7.19 -15.92
C ARG A 65 -40.95 7.70 -14.49
N THR A 66 -40.87 6.80 -13.52
CA THR A 66 -40.66 7.14 -12.10
C THR A 66 -39.32 7.88 -11.91
N PRO A 67 -39.30 9.08 -11.29
CA PRO A 67 -38.07 9.85 -11.16
C PRO A 67 -37.03 9.11 -10.30
N PRO A 68 -35.72 9.26 -10.60
CA PRO A 68 -34.67 8.58 -9.83
C PRO A 68 -34.67 8.92 -8.34
N CYS A 69 -34.06 8.06 -7.53
CA CYS A 69 -33.75 8.37 -6.14
C CYS A 69 -32.33 8.98 -6.08
N TYR A 70 -32.24 10.27 -5.80
CA TYR A 70 -30.97 11.00 -5.67
C TYR A 70 -30.51 11.03 -4.22
N PHE A 71 -29.24 10.70 -3.95
CA PHE A 71 -28.63 10.89 -2.63
C PHE A 71 -27.16 11.31 -2.75
N SER A 72 -26.63 11.97 -1.72
CA SER A 72 -25.24 12.46 -1.65
C SER A 72 -24.69 12.27 -0.24
N ILE A 73 -23.35 12.32 -0.13
CA ILE A 73 -22.62 12.28 1.14
C ILE A 73 -21.84 13.56 1.43
N ASP A 74 -21.84 14.52 0.50
CA ASP A 74 -20.95 15.70 0.51
C ASP A 74 -21.19 16.69 1.66
N ASP A 75 -22.29 16.52 2.41
CA ASP A 75 -22.67 17.31 3.59
C ASP A 75 -22.87 16.43 4.84
N THR A 76 -22.55 15.12 4.78
CA THR A 76 -22.73 14.15 5.88
C THR A 76 -21.46 13.36 6.22
N LEU A 77 -20.64 13.01 5.22
CA LEU A 77 -19.37 12.28 5.39
C LEU A 77 -18.20 13.22 5.05
N LEU A 78 -17.79 14.00 6.05
CA LEU A 78 -16.79 15.06 5.90
C LEU A 78 -15.37 14.51 6.13
N TYR A 79 -14.49 14.68 5.15
CA TYR A 79 -13.06 14.43 5.31
C TYR A 79 -12.43 15.51 6.19
N ASN A 80 -11.83 15.11 7.32
CA ASN A 80 -11.13 16.02 8.22
C ASN A 80 -9.69 16.24 7.74
N ALA A 81 -9.46 17.33 7.00
CA ALA A 81 -8.16 17.64 6.40
C ALA A 81 -7.13 18.11 7.45
N PHE A 82 -5.90 17.61 7.34
CA PHE A 82 -4.77 18.13 8.12
C PHE A 82 -4.28 19.49 7.58
N HIS A 83 -4.27 19.67 6.26
CA HIS A 83 -3.83 20.92 5.63
C HIS A 83 -4.52 21.18 4.27
N HIS A 84 -4.14 20.44 3.22
CA HIS A 84 -4.63 20.60 1.83
C HIS A 84 -4.99 19.26 1.16
N ASP A 85 -4.70 18.16 1.83
CA ASP A 85 -5.34 16.86 1.67
C ASP A 85 -6.87 17.00 1.72
N PHE A 86 -7.57 16.16 0.95
CA PHE A 86 -9.03 16.21 0.83
C PHE A 86 -9.67 14.82 0.75
N GLY A 87 -8.85 13.76 0.83
CA GLY A 87 -9.24 12.39 0.58
C GLY A 87 -8.03 11.46 0.39
N PRO A 88 -8.26 10.17 0.11
CA PRO A 88 -9.57 9.53 -0.01
C PRO A 88 -10.32 9.47 1.33
N LEU A 89 -11.64 9.31 1.28
CA LEU A 89 -12.47 8.98 2.45
C LEU A 89 -12.04 7.60 3.01
N HIS A 90 -11.97 7.48 4.34
CA HIS A 90 -11.44 6.29 5.01
C HIS A 90 -12.53 5.21 5.24
N ILE A 91 -12.11 4.04 5.72
CA ILE A 91 -12.96 2.85 5.91
C ILE A 91 -14.24 3.12 6.73
N GLY A 92 -14.18 3.98 7.75
CA GLY A 92 -15.37 4.39 8.54
C GLY A 92 -16.41 5.13 7.70
N HIS A 93 -15.99 6.04 6.81
CA HIS A 93 -16.89 6.69 5.84
C HIS A 93 -17.47 5.67 4.86
N LEU A 94 -16.68 4.69 4.38
CA LEU A 94 -17.21 3.63 3.51
C LEU A 94 -18.27 2.79 4.21
N TYR A 95 -18.09 2.46 5.48
CA TYR A 95 -19.07 1.73 6.27
C TYR A 95 -20.39 2.52 6.38
N ARG A 96 -20.32 3.81 6.76
CA ARG A 96 -21.51 4.68 6.86
C ARG A 96 -22.21 4.86 5.50
N PHE A 97 -21.46 5.03 4.42
CA PHE A 97 -22.00 5.04 3.06
C PHE A 97 -22.69 3.72 2.70
N ALA A 98 -22.08 2.58 3.02
CA ALA A 98 -22.64 1.27 2.71
C ALA A 98 -23.99 1.04 3.41
N VAL A 99 -24.12 1.38 4.70
CA VAL A 99 -25.39 1.32 5.44
C VAL A 99 -26.44 2.20 4.78
N GLN A 100 -26.16 3.50 4.60
CA GLN A 100 -27.09 4.45 3.98
C GLN A 100 -27.52 4.00 2.58
N PHE A 101 -26.59 3.47 1.79
CA PHE A 101 -26.86 3.00 0.44
C PHE A 101 -27.67 1.68 0.42
N HIS A 102 -27.45 0.78 1.38
CA HIS A 102 -28.26 -0.44 1.54
C HIS A 102 -29.70 -0.12 1.95
N ASP A 103 -29.90 0.83 2.86
CA ASP A 103 -31.24 1.32 3.23
C ASP A 103 -31.98 1.89 2.02
N ILE A 104 -31.31 2.75 1.23
CA ILE A 104 -31.86 3.34 0.00
C ILE A 104 -32.20 2.26 -1.05
N LEU A 105 -31.35 1.23 -1.21
CA LEU A 105 -31.58 0.13 -2.15
C LEU A 105 -32.69 -0.82 -1.70
N GLY A 106 -32.85 -1.02 -0.38
CA GLY A 106 -33.83 -1.91 0.24
C GLY A 106 -35.24 -1.30 0.38
N ALA A 107 -35.34 0.03 0.44
CA ALA A 107 -36.59 0.77 0.54
C ALA A 107 -37.63 0.31 -0.51
N PRO A 108 -38.87 -0.07 -0.12
CA PRO A 108 -39.87 -0.61 -1.05
C PRO A 108 -40.16 0.29 -2.26
N GLU A 109 -40.17 1.61 -2.05
CA GLU A 109 -40.36 2.65 -3.07
C GLU A 109 -39.30 2.62 -4.17
N ASN A 110 -38.07 2.20 -3.83
CA ASN A 110 -36.92 2.24 -4.72
C ASN A 110 -36.70 0.94 -5.48
N LYS A 111 -37.54 -0.10 -5.31
CA LYS A 111 -37.33 -1.42 -5.95
C LYS A 111 -37.28 -1.40 -7.48
N SER A 112 -37.97 -0.46 -8.12
CA SER A 112 -38.02 -0.28 -9.58
C SER A 112 -37.50 1.09 -10.05
N ARG A 113 -36.77 1.83 -9.19
CA ARG A 113 -36.22 3.15 -9.50
C ARG A 113 -34.71 3.07 -9.74
N PRO A 114 -34.16 3.85 -10.69
CA PRO A 114 -32.73 4.14 -10.72
C PRO A 114 -32.31 4.87 -9.44
N VAL A 115 -31.18 4.49 -8.86
CA VAL A 115 -30.54 5.20 -7.74
C VAL A 115 -29.35 5.98 -8.26
N VAL A 116 -29.28 7.27 -7.92
CA VAL A 116 -28.24 8.19 -8.36
C VAL A 116 -27.48 8.68 -7.13
N PHE A 117 -26.29 8.13 -6.94
CA PHE A 117 -25.33 8.67 -5.99
C PHE A 117 -24.68 9.90 -6.63
N TRP A 118 -24.77 11.08 -6.01
CA TRP A 118 -24.27 12.32 -6.60
C TRP A 118 -23.37 13.13 -5.67
N SER A 119 -22.53 13.97 -6.28
CA SER A 119 -21.57 14.85 -5.62
C SER A 119 -21.60 16.26 -6.20
N LYS A 120 -21.04 17.23 -5.46
CA LYS A 120 -20.81 18.60 -5.92
C LYS A 120 -19.89 18.56 -7.16
N ALA A 121 -20.12 19.46 -8.10
CA ALA A 121 -19.42 19.47 -9.40
C ALA A 121 -17.90 19.74 -9.35
N ASP A 122 -17.33 20.06 -8.17
CA ASP A 122 -15.90 20.31 -8.04
C ASP A 122 -15.06 19.02 -8.12
N ALA A 123 -13.79 19.16 -8.50
CA ALA A 123 -12.93 18.02 -8.78
C ALA A 123 -12.53 17.19 -7.53
N ARG A 124 -12.67 17.73 -6.31
CA ARG A 124 -12.36 17.01 -5.06
C ARG A 124 -13.54 16.15 -4.62
N SER A 125 -14.75 16.72 -4.57
CA SER A 125 -15.99 15.99 -4.26
C SER A 125 -16.21 14.84 -5.26
N ARG A 126 -16.04 15.11 -6.56
CA ARG A 126 -16.10 14.08 -7.61
C ARG A 126 -15.09 12.95 -7.40
N ALA A 127 -13.84 13.26 -7.05
CA ALA A 127 -12.81 12.25 -6.80
C ALA A 127 -13.13 11.39 -5.56
N ASN A 128 -13.59 12.01 -4.48
CA ASN A 128 -14.03 11.29 -3.27
C ASN A 128 -15.22 10.37 -3.55
N ALA A 129 -16.28 10.87 -4.21
CA ALA A 129 -17.47 10.06 -4.50
C ALA A 129 -17.17 8.90 -5.46
N ALA A 130 -16.40 9.14 -6.53
CA ALA A 130 -15.95 8.08 -7.44
C ALA A 130 -15.11 7.02 -6.73
N CYS A 131 -14.19 7.44 -5.85
CA CYS A 131 -13.33 6.55 -5.08
C CYS A 131 -14.10 5.72 -4.05
N LEU A 132 -15.04 6.35 -3.33
CA LEU A 132 -15.92 5.71 -2.36
C LEU A 132 -16.78 4.63 -3.02
N LEU A 133 -17.40 4.94 -4.17
CA LEU A 133 -18.23 3.99 -4.92
C LEU A 133 -17.41 2.85 -5.55
N ALA A 134 -16.24 3.13 -6.13
CA ALA A 134 -15.37 2.09 -6.66
C ALA A 134 -14.83 1.16 -5.56
N SER A 135 -14.48 1.72 -4.39
CA SER A 135 -14.06 0.95 -3.21
C SER A 135 -15.20 0.11 -2.63
N TYR A 136 -16.43 0.62 -2.61
CA TYR A 136 -17.64 -0.14 -2.28
C TYR A 136 -17.82 -1.36 -3.20
N MET A 137 -17.64 -1.19 -4.52
CA MET A 137 -17.77 -2.28 -5.49
C MET A 137 -16.72 -3.37 -5.27
N VAL A 138 -15.47 -3.00 -5.00
CA VAL A 138 -14.38 -3.95 -4.73
C VAL A 138 -14.56 -4.67 -3.39
N LEU A 139 -14.81 -3.93 -2.31
CA LEU A 139 -14.87 -4.52 -0.96
C LEU A 139 -16.15 -5.34 -0.76
N ILE A 140 -17.31 -4.74 -1.00
CA ILE A 140 -18.61 -5.30 -0.63
C ILE A 140 -19.20 -6.13 -1.78
N GLN A 141 -19.27 -5.58 -2.99
CA GLN A 141 -19.82 -6.31 -4.15
C GLN A 141 -18.82 -7.31 -4.78
N SER A 142 -17.57 -7.33 -4.30
CA SER A 142 -16.50 -8.23 -4.78
C SER A 142 -16.22 -8.14 -6.29
N TRP A 143 -16.35 -6.94 -6.85
CA TRP A 143 -15.93 -6.67 -8.23
C TRP A 143 -14.39 -6.66 -8.33
N ALA A 144 -13.87 -7.08 -9.48
CA ALA A 144 -12.46 -6.86 -9.81
C ALA A 144 -12.19 -5.35 -10.04
N PRO A 145 -11.00 -4.81 -9.69
CA PRO A 145 -10.67 -3.39 -9.84
C PRO A 145 -11.00 -2.79 -11.20
N HIS A 146 -10.69 -3.51 -12.29
CA HIS A 146 -10.94 -3.03 -13.65
C HIS A 146 -12.44 -2.84 -13.97
N LEU A 147 -13.35 -3.57 -13.33
CA LEU A 147 -14.80 -3.37 -13.48
C LEU A 147 -15.29 -2.16 -12.69
N ALA A 148 -14.75 -1.93 -11.49
CA ALA A 148 -15.10 -0.79 -10.65
C ALA A 148 -14.55 0.54 -11.18
N LEU A 149 -13.46 0.49 -11.94
CA LEU A 149 -12.79 1.65 -12.56
C LEU A 149 -13.28 1.97 -13.97
N ALA A 150 -13.76 0.98 -14.74
CA ALA A 150 -14.16 1.20 -16.15
C ALA A 150 -15.20 2.32 -16.36
N PRO A 151 -16.24 2.52 -15.51
CA PRO A 151 -17.19 3.62 -15.68
C PRO A 151 -16.59 5.02 -15.51
N ILE A 152 -15.52 5.16 -14.72
CA ILE A 152 -14.86 6.45 -14.41
C ILE A 152 -13.56 6.66 -15.20
N ALA A 153 -13.17 5.71 -16.04
CA ALA A 153 -12.05 5.85 -16.95
C ALA A 153 -12.34 6.92 -18.00
N GLN A 154 -11.37 7.82 -18.26
CA GLN A 154 -11.52 8.95 -19.18
C GLN A 154 -12.71 9.88 -18.84
N ALA A 155 -13.08 9.99 -17.57
CA ALA A 155 -14.06 10.96 -17.11
C ALA A 155 -13.60 12.40 -17.39
N ASP A 156 -14.48 13.22 -17.99
CA ASP A 156 -14.23 14.61 -18.34
C ASP A 156 -15.23 15.53 -17.59
N PRO A 157 -14.78 16.57 -16.85
CA PRO A 157 -13.38 16.87 -16.48
C PRO A 157 -12.72 15.73 -15.68
N PRO A 158 -11.38 15.59 -15.68
CA PRO A 158 -10.70 14.56 -14.90
C PRO A 158 -11.01 14.62 -13.39
N LEU A 159 -10.80 13.49 -12.71
CA LEU A 159 -10.86 13.41 -11.25
C LEU A 159 -9.54 13.93 -10.66
N MET A 160 -9.60 14.71 -9.57
CA MET A 160 -8.41 15.22 -8.89
C MET A 160 -7.64 14.09 -8.20
N PRO A 161 -6.32 13.92 -8.44
CA PRO A 161 -5.48 13.01 -7.66
C PRO A 161 -5.41 13.44 -6.18
N PHE A 162 -5.36 12.49 -5.26
CA PHE A 162 -5.23 12.78 -3.84
C PHE A 162 -3.77 13.12 -3.51
N ARG A 163 -3.56 14.31 -2.95
CA ARG A 163 -2.26 14.77 -2.44
C ARG A 163 -2.00 14.27 -1.01
N ASP A 164 -0.85 14.65 -0.46
CA ASP A 164 -0.48 14.41 0.93
C ASP A 164 -0.98 15.49 1.90
N ALA A 165 -0.85 15.19 3.20
CA ALA A 165 -1.17 16.04 4.34
C ALA A 165 -0.05 17.05 4.71
N GLY A 166 0.99 17.20 3.88
CA GLY A 166 2.12 18.08 4.13
C GLY A 166 1.83 19.56 3.92
N TYR A 167 2.65 20.40 4.57
CA TYR A 167 2.64 21.85 4.39
C TYR A 167 3.28 22.32 3.07
N SER A 168 4.14 21.49 2.48
CA SER A 168 4.78 21.74 1.18
C SER A 168 3.79 21.77 0.02
N GLN A 169 4.24 22.30 -1.13
CA GLN A 169 3.56 22.09 -2.40
C GLN A 169 3.56 20.57 -2.72
N ALA A 170 2.48 20.09 -3.35
CA ALA A 170 2.35 18.67 -3.69
C ALA A 170 3.14 18.37 -4.98
N ASP A 171 4.15 17.51 -4.86
CA ASP A 171 4.98 16.98 -5.95
C ASP A 171 4.66 15.50 -6.26
N TYR A 172 3.71 14.91 -5.53
CA TYR A 172 3.26 13.52 -5.63
C TYR A 172 1.74 13.44 -5.46
N GLY A 173 1.09 12.54 -6.17
CA GLY A 173 -0.34 12.31 -6.06
C GLY A 173 -0.72 10.87 -6.39
N ILE A 174 -1.66 10.31 -5.63
CA ILE A 174 -2.24 8.98 -5.87
C ILE A 174 -3.61 9.12 -6.53
N THR A 175 -3.94 8.24 -7.46
CA THR A 175 -5.21 8.26 -8.21
C THR A 175 -6.27 7.37 -7.55
N VAL A 176 -7.52 7.48 -8.04
CA VAL A 176 -8.58 6.53 -7.68
C VAL A 176 -8.21 5.09 -8.03
N GLN A 177 -7.44 4.86 -9.11
CA GLN A 177 -6.94 3.53 -9.47
C GLN A 177 -6.01 2.97 -8.37
N ASP A 178 -5.10 3.78 -7.85
CA ASP A 178 -4.15 3.35 -6.81
C ASP A 178 -4.88 2.98 -5.49
N VAL A 179 -5.91 3.74 -5.11
CA VAL A 179 -6.77 3.41 -3.96
C VAL A 179 -7.52 2.10 -4.20
N VAL A 180 -8.18 1.95 -5.35
CA VAL A 180 -9.00 0.76 -5.65
C VAL A 180 -8.15 -0.50 -5.73
N TYR A 181 -6.94 -0.45 -6.31
CA TYR A 181 -6.02 -1.60 -6.31
C TYR A 181 -5.38 -1.87 -4.93
N GLY A 182 -5.01 -0.83 -4.16
CA GLY A 182 -4.48 -1.01 -2.81
C GLY A 182 -5.50 -1.62 -1.85
N VAL A 183 -6.73 -1.11 -1.86
CA VAL A 183 -7.86 -1.64 -1.09
C VAL A 183 -8.25 -3.06 -1.55
N TRP A 184 -8.23 -3.33 -2.85
CA TRP A 184 -8.40 -4.70 -3.37
C TRP A 184 -7.31 -5.64 -2.86
N ARG A 185 -6.03 -5.31 -3.02
CA ARG A 185 -4.93 -6.18 -2.58
C ARG A 185 -4.98 -6.43 -1.08
N ALA A 186 -5.32 -5.42 -0.28
CA ALA A 186 -5.53 -5.56 1.16
C ALA A 186 -6.70 -6.49 1.53
N LYS A 187 -7.78 -6.51 0.74
CA LYS A 187 -8.86 -7.50 0.86
C LYS A 187 -8.36 -8.92 0.55
N GLU A 188 -7.62 -9.11 -0.53
CA GLU A 188 -7.06 -10.42 -0.91
C GLU A 188 -6.04 -10.95 0.13
N GLN A 189 -5.36 -10.06 0.86
CA GLN A 189 -4.50 -10.45 2.01
C GLN A 189 -5.26 -10.58 3.34
N GLY A 190 -6.58 -10.35 3.36
CA GLY A 190 -7.42 -10.47 4.56
C GLY A 190 -7.33 -9.30 5.55
N PHE A 191 -6.69 -8.17 5.20
CA PHE A 191 -6.55 -7.03 6.10
C PHE A 191 -7.85 -6.22 6.24
N CYS A 192 -8.66 -6.17 5.18
CA CYS A 192 -9.88 -5.35 5.10
C CYS A 192 -11.16 -6.20 5.18
N ALA A 193 -11.31 -6.93 6.28
CA ALA A 193 -12.47 -7.79 6.53
C ALA A 193 -13.64 -7.00 7.15
N LEU A 194 -14.51 -6.42 6.31
CA LEU A 194 -15.66 -5.60 6.77
C LEU A 194 -16.64 -6.33 7.71
N SER A 195 -16.68 -7.67 7.70
CA SER A 195 -17.46 -8.48 8.65
C SER A 195 -16.87 -8.56 10.07
N GLN A 196 -15.65 -8.06 10.25
CA GLN A 196 -14.93 -7.96 11.54
C GLN A 196 -14.60 -6.50 11.89
N PHE A 197 -15.04 -5.54 11.09
CA PHE A 197 -14.75 -4.13 11.28
C PHE A 197 -15.76 -3.50 12.25
N ASP A 198 -15.27 -3.06 13.41
CA ASP A 198 -16.03 -2.30 14.40
C ASP A 198 -15.88 -0.79 14.12
N LEU A 199 -16.99 -0.14 13.73
CA LEU A 199 -17.04 1.30 13.47
C LEU A 199 -16.92 2.12 14.76
N GLU A 200 -17.50 1.64 15.87
CA GLU A 200 -17.48 2.35 17.15
C GLU A 200 -16.08 2.29 17.78
N GLU A 201 -15.36 1.18 17.64
CA GLU A 201 -13.93 1.10 17.99
C GLU A 201 -13.12 2.09 17.16
N TYR A 202 -13.32 2.10 15.84
CA TYR A 202 -12.56 2.91 14.89
C TYR A 202 -12.73 4.43 15.17
N GLU A 203 -13.98 4.91 15.21
CA GLU A 203 -14.32 6.32 15.46
C GLU A 203 -14.10 6.74 16.92
N ARG A 204 -13.89 5.77 17.82
CA ARG A 204 -13.39 6.04 19.17
C ARG A 204 -11.90 6.34 19.13
N TYR A 205 -11.09 5.41 18.66
CA TYR A 205 -9.64 5.47 18.87
C TYR A 205 -8.87 6.34 17.88
N GLU A 206 -9.45 6.70 16.73
CA GLU A 206 -8.87 7.73 15.85
C GLU A 206 -8.80 9.13 16.51
N ARG A 207 -9.49 9.35 17.63
CA ARG A 207 -9.51 10.65 18.31
C ARG A 207 -8.36 10.83 19.29
N VAL A 208 -7.84 12.06 19.32
CA VAL A 208 -6.75 12.49 20.22
C VAL A 208 -7.11 12.34 21.71
N ASP A 209 -8.39 12.49 22.10
CA ASP A 209 -8.85 12.27 23.48
C ASP A 209 -8.87 10.78 23.88
N GLN A 210 -8.80 9.86 22.92
CA GLN A 210 -8.85 8.42 23.15
C GLN A 210 -7.53 7.69 22.86
N GLY A 211 -6.61 8.28 22.11
CA GLY A 211 -5.28 7.69 21.85
C GLY A 211 -4.67 8.02 20.48
N ASP A 212 -5.47 8.53 19.53
CA ASP A 212 -5.10 8.76 18.12
C ASP A 212 -4.35 7.57 17.48
N PHE A 213 -5.06 6.46 17.30
CA PHE A 213 -4.54 5.26 16.68
C PHE A 213 -5.53 4.52 15.79
N ASN A 214 -5.01 3.81 14.79
CA ASN A 214 -5.78 2.92 13.92
C ASN A 214 -5.00 1.62 13.66
N TRP A 215 -5.72 0.50 13.55
CA TRP A 215 -5.19 -0.74 12.97
C TRP A 215 -5.09 -0.59 11.45
N LEU A 216 -3.93 -0.94 10.88
CA LEU A 216 -3.64 -0.90 9.45
C LEU A 216 -3.66 -2.29 8.81
N THR A 217 -3.31 -3.31 9.58
CA THR A 217 -3.51 -4.75 9.28
C THR A 217 -3.79 -5.47 10.61
N PRO A 218 -4.14 -6.77 10.63
CA PRO A 218 -4.22 -7.53 11.89
C PRO A 218 -2.90 -7.56 12.70
N ASP A 219 -1.77 -7.26 12.04
CA ASP A 219 -0.44 -7.28 12.64
C ASP A 219 0.05 -5.88 13.08
N PHE A 220 -0.41 -4.80 12.44
CA PHE A 220 0.14 -3.44 12.62
C PHE A 220 -0.90 -2.41 13.08
N LEU A 221 -0.52 -1.66 14.12
CA LEU A 221 -1.20 -0.47 14.60
C LEU A 221 -0.29 0.76 14.45
N ALA A 222 -0.84 1.85 13.92
CA ALA A 222 -0.17 3.15 13.85
C ALA A 222 -0.81 4.12 14.84
N PHE A 223 0.01 4.83 15.62
CA PHE A 223 -0.47 5.77 16.65
C PHE A 223 0.38 7.04 16.75
N ALA A 224 -0.17 8.11 17.32
CA ALA A 224 0.59 9.29 17.74
C ALA A 224 1.37 9.01 19.04
N SER A 225 2.42 9.78 19.30
CA SER A 225 3.22 9.61 20.52
C SER A 225 2.41 9.97 21.77
N PRO A 226 2.31 9.09 22.77
CA PRO A 226 1.89 9.47 24.12
C PRO A 226 2.76 10.61 24.67
N GLN A 227 2.21 11.36 25.62
CA GLN A 227 2.87 12.47 26.30
C GLN A 227 2.65 12.33 27.80
N HIS A 228 3.72 12.10 28.56
CA HIS A 228 3.68 11.90 30.02
C HIS A 228 5.07 12.08 30.65
N THR A 229 5.12 12.63 31.86
CA THR A 229 6.37 12.78 32.64
C THR A 229 6.42 11.76 33.79
N PRO A 230 7.59 11.14 34.06
CA PRO A 230 8.89 11.35 33.43
C PRO A 230 9.00 10.72 32.02
N VAL A 231 9.90 11.28 31.19
CA VAL A 231 10.17 10.78 29.82
C VAL A 231 11.29 9.72 29.76
N ALA A 232 12.24 9.77 30.70
CA ALA A 232 13.37 8.85 30.74
C ALA A 232 12.95 7.44 31.23
N PRO A 233 13.66 6.36 30.85
CA PRO A 233 13.44 5.03 31.39
C PRO A 233 13.54 4.99 32.93
N ILE A 234 12.49 4.48 33.58
CA ILE A 234 12.45 4.35 35.05
C ILE A 234 13.29 3.13 35.47
N SER A 235 14.40 3.39 36.17
CA SER A 235 15.29 2.35 36.71
C SER A 235 14.59 1.45 37.73
N PRO A 236 14.85 0.12 37.76
CA PRO A 236 14.39 -0.78 38.82
C PRO A 236 14.78 -0.39 40.24
N THR A 237 15.82 0.44 40.42
CA THR A 237 16.25 0.97 41.73
C THR A 237 15.48 2.22 42.18
N SER A 238 14.64 2.81 41.30
CA SER A 238 13.86 4.00 41.62
C SER A 238 12.57 3.66 42.36
N PRO A 239 12.15 4.43 43.39
CA PRO A 239 10.82 4.29 44.00
C PRO A 239 9.67 4.37 42.99
N LEU A 240 9.86 5.10 41.87
CA LEU A 240 8.88 5.19 40.79
C LEU A 240 8.64 3.85 40.08
N PHE A 241 9.59 2.91 40.10
CA PHE A 241 9.42 1.60 39.49
C PHE A 241 8.31 0.78 40.15
N ALA A 242 8.18 0.89 41.48
CA ALA A 242 7.10 0.25 42.24
C ALA A 242 5.70 0.83 41.95
N THR A 243 5.63 2.01 41.30
CA THR A 243 4.35 2.64 40.90
C THR A 243 3.93 2.30 39.47
N LEU A 244 4.77 1.60 38.70
CA LEU A 244 4.45 1.22 37.31
C LEU A 244 3.25 0.26 37.25
N PRO A 245 2.25 0.52 36.40
CA PRO A 245 1.04 -0.31 36.32
C PRO A 245 1.31 -1.60 35.54
N SER A 246 1.48 -2.72 36.25
CA SER A 246 1.69 -4.05 35.67
C SER A 246 0.41 -4.84 35.35
N THR A 247 -0.77 -4.22 35.55
CA THR A 247 -2.09 -4.83 35.22
C THR A 247 -3.07 -3.77 34.71
N LEU A 248 -4.07 -4.18 33.93
CA LEU A 248 -5.12 -3.28 33.41
C LEU A 248 -5.82 -2.47 34.53
N LYS A 249 -6.10 -3.10 35.68
CA LYS A 249 -6.68 -2.43 36.85
C LYS A 249 -5.76 -1.37 37.45
N ALA A 250 -4.44 -1.61 37.44
CA ALA A 250 -3.46 -0.63 37.86
C ALA A 250 -3.34 0.53 36.85
N VAL A 251 -3.47 0.27 35.53
CA VAL A 251 -3.53 1.33 34.51
C VAL A 251 -4.75 2.24 34.73
N ASP A 252 -5.94 1.66 34.95
CA ASP A 252 -7.15 2.42 35.27
C ASP A 252 -6.98 3.27 36.54
N ALA A 253 -6.46 2.67 37.62
CA ALA A 253 -6.27 3.33 38.91
C ALA A 253 -5.08 4.32 38.97
N HIS A 254 -4.17 4.32 37.99
CA HIS A 254 -2.93 5.12 38.06
C HIS A 254 -3.24 6.63 38.11
N PRO A 255 -2.79 7.38 39.13
CA PRO A 255 -3.29 8.73 39.39
C PRO A 255 -2.83 9.77 38.36
N THR A 256 -1.62 9.64 37.81
CA THR A 256 -1.01 10.67 36.94
C THR A 256 -1.04 10.35 35.44
N LEU A 257 -1.53 9.18 35.02
CA LEU A 257 -1.51 8.79 33.60
C LEU A 257 -2.69 9.45 32.84
N PRO A 258 -2.46 10.18 31.73
CA PRO A 258 -3.53 10.77 30.93
C PRO A 258 -4.47 9.71 30.34
N GLY A 259 -5.75 10.05 30.19
CA GLY A 259 -6.77 9.17 29.58
C GLY A 259 -6.35 8.53 28.24
N PRO A 260 -5.82 9.30 27.25
CA PRO A 260 -5.33 8.74 25.99
C PRO A 260 -4.24 7.66 26.19
N PHE A 261 -3.31 7.88 27.14
CA PHE A 261 -2.22 6.93 27.38
C PHE A 261 -2.71 5.69 28.13
N LYS A 262 -3.65 5.84 29.08
CA LYS A 262 -4.34 4.69 29.70
C LYS A 262 -5.04 3.81 28.66
N ASN A 263 -5.78 4.42 27.74
CA ASN A 263 -6.46 3.70 26.65
C ASN A 263 -5.47 2.94 25.77
N VAL A 264 -4.38 3.58 25.34
CA VAL A 264 -3.29 2.96 24.56
C VAL A 264 -2.71 1.74 25.30
N LEU A 265 -2.32 1.89 26.57
CA LEU A 265 -1.74 0.81 27.38
C LEU A 265 -2.70 -0.38 27.55
N LYS A 266 -4.01 -0.11 27.74
CA LYS A 266 -5.04 -1.14 27.84
C LYS A 266 -5.28 -1.84 26.50
N HIS A 267 -5.53 -1.10 25.42
CA HIS A 267 -5.82 -1.68 24.10
C HIS A 267 -4.66 -2.54 23.59
N PHE A 268 -3.41 -2.11 23.80
CA PHE A 268 -2.23 -2.86 23.37
C PHE A 268 -2.08 -4.18 24.13
N SER A 269 -2.40 -4.18 25.43
CA SER A 269 -2.40 -5.37 26.28
C SER A 269 -3.54 -6.33 25.90
N GLU A 270 -4.74 -5.79 25.68
CA GLU A 270 -5.95 -6.56 25.33
C GLU A 270 -5.89 -7.12 23.90
N ARG A 271 -5.19 -6.46 22.97
CA ARG A 271 -4.98 -6.90 21.57
C ARG A 271 -3.64 -7.61 21.33
N ASN A 272 -2.96 -8.09 22.39
CA ASN A 272 -1.73 -8.88 22.29
C ASN A 272 -0.63 -8.22 21.42
N ILE A 273 -0.41 -6.92 21.61
CA ILE A 273 0.75 -6.23 21.02
C ILE A 273 2.01 -6.64 21.77
N GLY A 274 3.03 -7.07 21.01
CA GLY A 274 4.29 -7.58 21.53
C GLY A 274 5.43 -6.57 21.49
N LEU A 275 5.32 -5.56 20.62
CA LEU A 275 6.36 -4.56 20.36
C LEU A 275 5.76 -3.18 20.12
N VAL A 276 6.33 -2.18 20.79
CA VAL A 276 6.19 -0.76 20.47
C VAL A 276 7.50 -0.27 19.84
N VAL A 277 7.40 0.38 18.67
CA VAL A 277 8.55 1.03 18.02
C VAL A 277 8.35 2.55 18.04
N ARG A 278 9.29 3.26 18.67
CA ARG A 278 9.32 4.72 18.81
C ARG A 278 10.28 5.34 17.79
N LEU A 279 9.75 6.24 16.95
CA LEU A 279 10.49 6.89 15.85
C LEU A 279 10.78 8.38 16.10
N ASN A 280 10.35 8.92 17.25
CA ASN A 280 10.55 10.31 17.66
C ASN A 280 11.29 10.43 19.00
N SER A 281 11.77 11.64 19.30
CA SER A 281 12.30 12.03 20.61
C SER A 281 11.35 11.69 21.76
N GLU A 282 11.93 11.48 22.95
CA GLU A 282 11.20 10.95 24.11
C GLU A 282 10.13 11.92 24.63
N LEU A 283 8.86 11.48 24.62
CA LEU A 283 7.73 12.21 25.20
C LEU A 283 7.04 11.43 26.34
N TYR A 284 7.51 10.23 26.65
CA TYR A 284 7.01 9.35 27.71
C TYR A 284 8.06 8.27 28.05
N SER A 285 8.06 7.77 29.29
CA SER A 285 8.93 6.67 29.71
C SER A 285 8.53 5.33 29.07
N PRO A 286 9.44 4.60 28.40
CA PRO A 286 9.14 3.27 27.84
C PRO A 286 8.79 2.24 28.91
N SER A 287 9.13 2.48 30.18
CA SER A 287 8.84 1.60 31.31
C SER A 287 7.34 1.33 31.51
N TYR A 288 6.44 2.20 31.06
CA TYR A 288 4.99 1.95 31.10
C TYR A 288 4.55 0.79 30.19
N PHE A 289 5.21 0.58 29.06
CA PHE A 289 4.94 -0.57 28.17
C PHE A 289 5.65 -1.84 28.66
N THR A 290 6.90 -1.74 29.11
CA THR A 290 7.65 -2.92 29.55
C THR A 290 7.14 -3.51 30.87
N ALA A 291 6.55 -2.69 31.76
CA ALA A 291 5.84 -3.16 32.95
C ALA A 291 4.60 -4.03 32.64
N LEU A 292 4.01 -3.88 31.45
CA LEU A 292 2.92 -4.71 30.92
C LEU A 292 3.41 -5.89 30.06
N GLY A 293 4.74 -6.13 30.02
CA GLY A 293 5.34 -7.20 29.23
C GLY A 293 5.41 -6.94 27.72
N ILE A 294 5.19 -5.70 27.28
CA ILE A 294 5.29 -5.27 25.89
C ILE A 294 6.72 -4.81 25.62
N GLN A 295 7.38 -5.34 24.59
CA GLN A 295 8.73 -4.93 24.22
C GLN A 295 8.71 -3.49 23.69
N HIS A 296 9.74 -2.70 23.96
CA HIS A 296 9.87 -1.33 23.47
C HIS A 296 11.22 -1.16 22.77
N LEU A 297 11.23 -0.45 21.64
CA LEU A 297 12.42 -0.24 20.84
C LEU A 297 12.46 1.18 20.22
N ASP A 298 13.59 1.85 20.41
CA ASP A 298 13.89 3.10 19.73
C ASP A 298 14.52 2.87 18.36
N MET A 299 13.93 3.51 17.34
CA MET A 299 14.42 3.58 15.96
C MET A 299 14.24 5.01 15.45
N ILE A 300 14.72 5.98 16.25
CA ILE A 300 14.48 7.41 16.08
C ILE A 300 15.22 7.96 14.85
N PHE A 301 14.54 8.79 14.06
CA PHE A 301 15.12 9.60 12.97
C PHE A 301 14.31 10.89 12.78
N ASP A 302 14.91 11.90 12.14
CA ASP A 302 14.40 13.27 12.13
C ASP A 302 13.05 13.44 11.41
N ASP A 303 12.23 14.40 11.87
CA ASP A 303 10.88 14.57 11.32
C ASP A 303 10.88 15.09 9.88
N GLY A 304 9.91 14.64 9.09
CA GLY A 304 9.85 14.90 7.64
C GLY A 304 10.92 14.17 6.79
N THR A 305 11.99 13.64 7.40
CA THR A 305 13.04 12.90 6.67
C THR A 305 12.62 11.45 6.34
N CYS A 306 13.48 10.72 5.64
CA CYS A 306 13.26 9.33 5.23
C CYS A 306 14.25 8.38 5.94
N PRO A 307 13.85 7.17 6.36
CA PRO A 307 14.72 6.30 7.14
C PRO A 307 15.85 5.68 6.28
N PRO A 308 17.07 5.54 6.82
CA PRO A 308 18.13 4.77 6.18
C PRO A 308 17.74 3.31 5.94
N LEU A 309 18.15 2.72 4.82
CA LEU A 309 17.79 1.33 4.46
C LEU A 309 18.24 0.29 5.49
N SER A 310 19.32 0.54 6.23
CA SER A 310 19.74 -0.29 7.37
C SER A 310 18.72 -0.29 8.51
N THR A 311 18.16 0.88 8.84
CA THR A 311 17.04 1.04 9.79
C THR A 311 15.78 0.31 9.28
N VAL A 312 15.50 0.37 7.97
CA VAL A 312 14.36 -0.35 7.36
C VAL A 312 14.56 -1.86 7.41
N ARG A 313 15.71 -2.42 7.01
CA ARG A 313 15.96 -3.88 7.10
C ARG A 313 15.88 -4.36 8.54
N LYS A 314 16.46 -3.63 9.51
CA LYS A 314 16.33 -3.92 10.95
C LYS A 314 14.87 -3.97 11.41
N PHE A 315 14.06 -3.00 11.00
CA PHE A 315 12.62 -2.98 11.32
C PHE A 315 11.91 -4.18 10.70
N ILE A 316 12.17 -4.48 9.41
CA ILE A 316 11.55 -5.59 8.69
C ILE A 316 11.87 -6.93 9.35
N THR A 317 13.13 -7.21 9.69
CA THR A 317 13.53 -8.47 10.35
C THR A 317 12.83 -8.63 11.71
N LEU A 318 12.84 -7.60 12.56
CA LEU A 318 12.21 -7.64 13.88
C LEU A 318 10.68 -7.78 13.78
N ALA A 319 10.05 -7.08 12.83
CA ALA A 319 8.63 -7.18 12.60
C ALA A 319 8.23 -8.56 12.07
N HIS A 320 9.01 -9.11 11.12
CA HIS A 320 8.77 -10.44 10.58
C HIS A 320 8.88 -11.52 11.66
N GLU A 321 9.88 -11.44 12.55
CA GLU A 321 10.02 -12.34 13.69
C GLU A 321 8.84 -12.23 14.67
N MET A 322 8.41 -11.01 15.01
CA MET A 322 7.30 -10.76 15.94
C MET A 322 5.97 -11.34 15.43
N ILE A 323 5.71 -11.19 14.13
CA ILE A 323 4.50 -11.69 13.46
C ILE A 323 4.57 -13.22 13.21
N THR A 324 5.68 -13.70 12.63
CA THR A 324 5.77 -15.09 12.17
C THR A 324 6.13 -16.08 13.27
N VAL A 325 6.98 -15.70 14.24
CA VAL A 325 7.43 -16.57 15.33
C VAL A 325 6.65 -16.28 16.61
N LYS A 326 6.62 -15.03 17.08
CA LYS A 326 6.04 -14.67 18.39
C LYS A 326 4.51 -14.53 18.39
N LYS A 327 3.88 -14.44 17.22
CA LYS A 327 2.41 -14.30 17.04
C LYS A 327 1.82 -13.13 17.84
N LYS A 328 2.46 -11.95 17.74
CA LYS A 328 2.01 -10.72 18.39
C LYS A 328 1.96 -9.54 17.43
N GLY A 329 1.05 -8.61 17.68
CA GLY A 329 0.95 -7.36 16.94
C GLY A 329 2.08 -6.38 17.26
N ILE A 330 2.23 -5.36 16.41
CA ILE A 330 3.27 -4.32 16.51
C ILE A 330 2.60 -2.95 16.44
N ALA A 331 2.88 -2.10 17.42
CA ALA A 331 2.50 -0.70 17.41
C ALA A 331 3.70 0.18 17.02
N VAL A 332 3.50 1.12 16.09
CA VAL A 332 4.57 2.01 15.62
C VAL A 332 4.12 3.46 15.67
N HIS A 333 4.91 4.34 16.29
CA HIS A 333 4.61 5.77 16.36
C HIS A 333 5.79 6.66 15.99
N CYS A 334 5.45 7.82 15.44
CA CYS A 334 6.26 9.02 15.48
C CYS A 334 5.48 10.09 16.28
N LYS A 335 5.74 11.39 16.07
CA LYS A 335 4.98 12.47 16.73
C LYS A 335 3.46 12.32 16.52
N ALA A 336 3.02 12.12 15.28
CA ALA A 336 1.60 12.00 14.90
C ALA A 336 1.21 10.62 14.30
N GLY A 337 2.14 9.67 14.21
CA GLY A 337 1.85 8.34 13.63
C GLY A 337 1.62 8.30 12.11
N LEU A 338 1.97 9.36 11.36
CA LEU A 338 1.64 9.50 9.94
C LEU A 338 2.83 9.24 8.99
N GLY A 339 3.79 10.16 8.95
CA GLY A 339 4.89 10.14 7.98
C GLY A 339 5.90 9.02 8.23
N ARG A 340 6.79 9.23 9.21
CA ARG A 340 7.86 8.28 9.61
C ARG A 340 7.33 6.86 9.88
N THR A 341 6.17 6.73 10.52
CA THR A 341 5.45 5.46 10.74
C THR A 341 5.08 4.78 9.43
N GLY A 342 4.50 5.52 8.48
CA GLY A 342 4.14 5.01 7.16
C GLY A 342 5.33 4.57 6.30
N CYS A 343 6.52 5.17 6.48
CA CYS A 343 7.73 4.70 5.81
C CYS A 343 8.07 3.25 6.18
N LEU A 344 8.07 2.92 7.48
CA LEU A 344 8.47 1.60 7.97
C LEU A 344 7.39 0.54 7.76
N ILE A 345 6.13 0.85 8.10
CA ILE A 345 5.01 -0.08 7.86
C ILE A 345 4.81 -0.29 6.35
N GLY A 346 4.85 0.77 5.55
CA GLY A 346 4.74 0.70 4.10
C GLY A 346 5.84 -0.16 3.46
N ALA A 347 7.10 0.00 3.90
CA ALA A 347 8.21 -0.82 3.44
C ALA A 347 8.01 -2.31 3.77
N TYR A 348 7.59 -2.65 5.00
CA TYR A 348 7.28 -4.04 5.36
C TYR A 348 6.13 -4.61 4.51
N LEU A 349 5.06 -3.84 4.27
CA LEU A 349 3.90 -4.32 3.52
C LEU A 349 4.20 -4.48 2.02
N ILE A 350 5.08 -3.65 1.45
CA ILE A 350 5.66 -3.87 0.11
C ILE A 350 6.50 -5.16 0.09
N TYR A 351 7.43 -5.32 1.03
CA TYR A 351 8.31 -6.48 1.17
C TYR A 351 7.51 -7.79 1.26
N ARG A 352 6.57 -7.89 2.21
CA ARG A 352 5.89 -9.15 2.53
C ARG A 352 4.72 -9.48 1.60
N TYR A 353 4.07 -8.49 1.01
CA TYR A 353 2.80 -8.68 0.27
C TYR A 353 2.78 -8.10 -1.15
N GLY A 354 3.91 -7.54 -1.63
CA GLY A 354 4.09 -7.16 -3.04
C GLY A 354 3.23 -6.00 -3.51
N PHE A 355 2.82 -5.10 -2.61
CA PHE A 355 2.17 -3.84 -2.99
C PHE A 355 3.11 -2.98 -3.86
N THR A 356 2.53 -2.12 -4.70
CA THR A 356 3.25 -0.93 -5.21
C THR A 356 3.29 0.16 -4.15
N ALA A 357 4.22 1.11 -4.28
CA ALA A 357 4.27 2.26 -3.38
C ALA A 357 2.97 3.08 -3.40
N ASN A 358 2.37 3.27 -4.57
CA ASN A 358 1.10 3.99 -4.72
C ASN A 358 -0.03 3.26 -4.00
N GLU A 359 -0.18 1.95 -4.25
CA GLU A 359 -1.20 1.10 -3.63
C GLU A 359 -1.10 1.11 -2.11
N ILE A 360 0.12 1.04 -1.53
CA ILE A 360 0.27 0.98 -0.08
C ILE A 360 0.09 2.34 0.59
N ILE A 361 0.53 3.45 -0.04
CA ILE A 361 0.22 4.80 0.45
C ILE A 361 -1.30 5.01 0.44
N ALA A 362 -1.96 4.59 -0.64
CA ALA A 362 -3.41 4.71 -0.79
C ALA A 362 -4.18 3.84 0.22
N TYR A 363 -3.76 2.59 0.44
CA TYR A 363 -4.36 1.72 1.45
C TYR A 363 -4.13 2.23 2.88
N MET A 364 -2.91 2.65 3.22
CA MET A 364 -2.62 3.23 4.54
C MET A 364 -3.47 4.49 4.78
N ARG A 365 -3.62 5.39 3.79
CA ARG A 365 -4.51 6.56 3.89
C ARG A 365 -6.01 6.20 4.00
N PHE A 366 -6.43 5.07 3.45
CA PHE A 366 -7.80 4.54 3.60
C PHE A 366 -8.06 3.95 5.00
N MET A 367 -7.03 3.51 5.72
CA MET A 367 -7.15 3.01 7.10
C MET A 367 -6.85 4.10 8.15
N ARG A 368 -5.93 5.03 7.86
CA ARG A 368 -5.54 6.19 8.68
C ARG A 368 -5.15 7.36 7.75
N PRO A 369 -6.00 8.40 7.60
CA PRO A 369 -5.72 9.54 6.74
C PRO A 369 -4.35 10.21 6.99
N GLY A 370 -3.76 10.79 5.94
CA GLY A 370 -2.52 11.58 6.03
C GLY A 370 -1.19 10.79 6.15
N MET A 371 -1.20 9.45 6.18
CA MET A 371 0.03 8.66 6.23
C MET A 371 0.96 8.85 5.01
N VAL A 372 2.28 8.80 5.26
CA VAL A 372 3.40 9.08 4.33
C VAL A 372 3.34 10.50 3.74
N VAL A 373 4.30 11.37 4.12
CA VAL A 373 4.21 12.83 3.92
C VAL A 373 5.37 13.37 3.09
N GLY A 374 5.10 14.28 2.14
CA GLY A 374 6.09 14.95 1.31
C GLY A 374 7.09 14.00 0.64
N PRO A 375 8.42 14.17 0.86
CA PRO A 375 9.47 13.41 0.17
C PRO A 375 9.43 11.91 0.48
N GLN A 376 8.79 11.50 1.57
CA GLN A 376 8.64 10.10 1.96
C GLN A 376 7.84 9.28 0.92
N GLN A 377 7.00 9.93 0.13
CA GLN A 377 6.24 9.31 -0.96
C GLN A 377 7.17 8.88 -2.11
N HIS A 378 8.02 9.80 -2.59
CA HIS A 378 9.04 9.52 -3.60
C HIS A 378 10.05 8.49 -3.08
N TRP A 379 10.50 8.61 -1.84
CA TRP A 379 11.40 7.63 -1.21
C TRP A 379 10.80 6.21 -1.21
N LEU A 380 9.53 6.06 -0.82
CA LEU A 380 8.86 4.76 -0.84
C LEU A 380 8.70 4.24 -2.28
N HIS A 381 8.40 5.13 -3.23
CA HIS A 381 8.29 4.80 -4.65
C HIS A 381 9.61 4.36 -5.29
N LEU A 382 10.74 4.95 -4.91
CA LEU A 382 12.06 4.59 -5.42
C LEU A 382 12.57 3.27 -4.81
N ASN A 383 12.37 3.05 -3.50
CA ASN A 383 12.93 1.90 -2.79
C ASN A 383 12.04 0.64 -2.83
N GLN A 384 10.82 0.70 -3.39
CA GLN A 384 9.90 -0.44 -3.48
C GLN A 384 10.45 -1.67 -4.22
N GLY A 385 11.43 -1.49 -5.12
CA GLY A 385 12.11 -2.59 -5.79
C GLY A 385 12.92 -3.42 -4.77
N THR A 386 13.84 -2.75 -4.09
CA THR A 386 14.70 -3.30 -3.04
C THR A 386 13.92 -3.99 -1.91
N PHE A 387 12.77 -3.45 -1.49
CA PHE A 387 11.94 -4.11 -0.48
C PHE A 387 11.38 -5.46 -0.95
N ARG A 388 10.96 -5.57 -2.22
CA ARG A 388 10.48 -6.84 -2.81
C ARG A 388 11.63 -7.80 -3.10
N GLU A 389 12.79 -7.28 -3.49
CA GLU A 389 14.02 -8.04 -3.68
C GLU A 389 14.46 -8.73 -2.39
N TRP A 390 14.49 -8.02 -1.25
CA TRP A 390 14.81 -8.60 0.06
C TRP A 390 13.92 -9.79 0.46
N TRP A 391 12.64 -9.78 0.08
CA TRP A 391 11.75 -10.93 0.30
C TRP A 391 12.12 -12.11 -0.61
N LEU A 392 12.49 -11.86 -1.86
CA LEU A 392 12.92 -12.91 -2.79
C LEU A 392 14.27 -13.52 -2.37
N GLU A 393 15.21 -12.71 -1.89
CA GLU A 393 16.47 -13.14 -1.27
C GLU A 393 16.21 -14.13 -0.12
N GLU A 394 15.43 -13.70 0.88
CA GLU A 394 15.18 -14.49 2.09
C GLU A 394 14.39 -15.78 1.76
N GLN A 395 13.41 -15.71 0.85
CA GLN A 395 12.68 -16.89 0.38
C GLN A 395 13.52 -17.86 -0.46
N PHE A 396 14.60 -17.38 -1.11
CA PHE A 396 15.58 -18.23 -1.80
C PHE A 396 16.55 -18.87 -0.79
N GLU A 397 17.08 -18.09 0.16
CA GLU A 397 17.95 -18.59 1.23
C GLU A 397 17.31 -19.70 2.06
N ILE A 398 16.04 -19.53 2.46
CA ILE A 398 15.30 -20.53 3.24
C ILE A 398 15.24 -21.86 2.46
N LYS A 399 14.80 -21.83 1.19
CA LYS A 399 14.70 -23.02 0.34
C LYS A 399 16.06 -23.66 0.05
N MET A 400 17.12 -22.86 -0.06
CA MET A 400 18.49 -23.37 -0.21
C MET A 400 18.99 -24.05 1.07
N LYS A 401 18.73 -23.47 2.25
CA LYS A 401 19.04 -24.07 3.56
C LYS A 401 18.26 -25.38 3.79
N GLU A 402 16.97 -25.40 3.49
CA GLU A 402 16.13 -26.61 3.52
C GLU A 402 16.66 -27.71 2.59
N LYS A 403 17.00 -27.33 1.35
CA LYS A 403 17.57 -28.27 0.36
C LYS A 403 18.93 -28.81 0.82
N MET A 404 19.84 -27.96 1.29
CA MET A 404 21.12 -28.40 1.84
C MET A 404 20.94 -29.34 3.05
N ALA A 405 20.00 -29.05 3.96
CA ALA A 405 19.68 -29.93 5.08
C ALA A 405 19.15 -31.29 4.62
N SER A 406 18.30 -31.33 3.59
CA SER A 406 17.82 -32.59 2.97
C SER A 406 18.90 -33.41 2.24
N MET A 407 20.02 -32.78 1.88
CA MET A 407 21.17 -33.40 1.22
C MET A 407 22.30 -33.77 2.20
N ALA A 408 22.15 -33.46 3.49
CA ALA A 408 23.11 -33.85 4.52
C ALA A 408 23.11 -35.38 4.71
N PRO A 409 24.26 -36.07 4.59
CA PRO A 409 24.29 -37.53 4.67
C PRO A 409 23.95 -38.01 6.08
N HIS A 410 22.94 -38.87 6.20
CA HIS A 410 22.63 -39.56 7.45
C HIS A 410 23.80 -40.47 7.84
N THR A 411 24.61 -40.06 8.82
CA THR A 411 25.60 -40.92 9.47
C THR A 411 24.89 -42.09 10.16
N PRO A 412 25.23 -43.36 9.86
CA PRO A 412 24.58 -44.50 10.52
C PRO A 412 24.95 -44.55 12.00
N THR A 413 24.05 -44.10 12.87
CA THR A 413 24.21 -44.20 14.32
C THR A 413 24.35 -45.68 14.69
N LYS A 414 25.52 -46.08 15.20
CA LYS A 414 25.79 -47.47 15.57
C LYS A 414 24.74 -47.95 16.58
N LEU A 415 24.11 -49.09 16.27
CA LEU A 415 23.17 -49.76 17.17
C LEU A 415 23.82 -49.99 18.53
N SER A 416 23.14 -49.54 19.59
CA SER A 416 23.60 -49.70 20.97
C SER A 416 23.81 -51.17 21.32
N GLN A 417 24.99 -51.51 21.84
CA GLN A 417 25.25 -52.84 22.38
C GLN A 417 24.41 -53.04 23.65
N LYS A 418 23.61 -54.10 23.70
CA LYS A 418 22.83 -54.45 24.89
C LYS A 418 23.74 -54.70 26.08
N GLN A 419 23.65 -53.83 27.08
CA GLN A 419 24.35 -53.96 28.35
C GLN A 419 23.72 -55.10 29.16
N TYR A 420 24.39 -56.26 29.21
CA TYR A 420 24.03 -57.34 30.13
C TYR A 420 24.69 -57.09 31.49
N LEU A 421 23.88 -57.08 32.54
CA LEU A 421 24.34 -57.10 33.92
C LEU A 421 24.71 -58.54 34.32
N LEU A 422 25.91 -58.71 34.86
CA LEU A 422 26.26 -59.81 35.77
C LEU A 422 27.13 -59.24 36.91
N ASN A 423 27.14 -59.92 38.06
CA ASN A 423 27.61 -59.36 39.33
C ASN A 423 28.66 -60.27 40.02
N ASN A 424 29.28 -59.73 41.08
CA ASN A 424 30.10 -60.37 42.12
C ASN A 424 31.64 -60.58 41.96
N GLN A 425 32.33 -60.04 42.98
CA GLN A 425 33.41 -60.62 43.82
C GLN A 425 34.93 -60.39 43.53
N ILE A 426 35.47 -59.41 44.29
CA ILE A 426 36.60 -59.49 45.27
C ILE A 426 37.96 -60.12 44.84
N ALA A 427 39.04 -59.31 44.83
CA ALA A 427 40.36 -59.59 45.45
C ALA A 427 41.32 -58.37 45.35
N THR A 428 42.34 -58.27 46.23
CA THR A 428 43.27 -57.10 46.34
C THR A 428 44.60 -57.47 47.03
N PRO A 429 45.75 -56.77 46.81
CA PRO A 429 46.35 -56.22 45.58
C PRO A 429 47.52 -57.14 45.10
N PRO A 430 48.85 -57.02 45.39
CA PRO A 430 49.77 -55.92 45.82
C PRO A 430 50.93 -55.57 44.83
N ASN A 431 51.65 -54.46 45.10
CA ASN A 431 53.00 -54.04 44.62
C ASN A 431 53.39 -54.13 43.12
N GLY A 432 53.84 -52.99 42.53
CA GLY A 432 54.26 -52.96 41.09
C GLY A 432 55.20 -51.85 40.56
N SER A 433 55.35 -50.69 41.23
CA SER A 433 56.38 -49.64 40.95
C SER A 433 56.35 -48.84 39.60
N ARG A 434 56.57 -47.52 39.73
CA ARG A 434 57.16 -46.53 38.77
C ARG A 434 56.30 -45.82 37.68
N ARG A 435 56.17 -44.49 37.92
CA ARG A 435 56.32 -43.34 37.00
C ARG A 435 55.19 -42.92 36.04
N SER A 436 54.47 -41.88 36.45
CA SER A 436 54.29 -40.65 35.65
C SER A 436 55.36 -39.61 36.08
N PRO A 437 55.66 -38.56 35.29
CA PRO A 437 54.96 -37.25 35.39
C PRO A 437 54.63 -36.63 34.01
N LEU A 438 53.50 -35.91 33.87
CA LEU A 438 53.31 -34.42 33.87
C LEU A 438 54.10 -33.64 32.78
N GLY A 439 53.54 -32.59 32.17
CA GLY A 439 52.22 -31.99 32.44
C GLY A 439 51.90 -30.77 31.54
N GLU A 440 50.86 -30.03 31.92
CA GLU A 440 50.36 -28.82 31.25
C GLU A 440 51.22 -27.58 31.54
N VAL A 441 51.23 -26.60 30.62
CA VAL A 441 51.62 -25.20 30.87
C VAL A 441 50.86 -24.25 29.94
N ASP A 442 50.23 -23.22 30.51
CA ASP A 442 49.83 -22.00 29.79
C ASP A 442 51.02 -21.04 29.65
N ASN A 443 51.10 -20.29 28.53
CA ASN A 443 51.21 -18.82 28.60
C ASN A 443 50.99 -18.11 27.24
N GLU A 444 50.85 -16.79 27.30
CA GLU A 444 50.63 -15.87 26.16
C GLU A 444 51.88 -15.65 25.25
N GLN A 445 51.67 -15.42 23.94
CA GLN A 445 51.88 -14.09 23.27
C GLN A 445 51.98 -14.15 21.72
N ARG A 446 51.15 -13.30 21.07
CA ARG A 446 51.31 -12.53 19.80
C ARG A 446 51.91 -13.14 18.51
N ASN A 447 51.35 -12.63 17.39
CA ASN A 447 51.82 -12.66 15.99
C ASN A 447 51.71 -14.00 15.23
N SER A 448 51.52 -14.08 13.91
CA SER A 448 50.91 -13.14 12.91
C SER A 448 50.86 -13.84 11.53
N ILE A 449 50.04 -13.34 10.59
CA ILE A 449 50.06 -13.65 9.12
C ILE A 449 49.60 -15.08 8.74
N GLY A 450 48.91 -15.22 7.59
CA GLY A 450 48.80 -16.52 6.91
C GLY A 450 47.47 -16.88 6.21
N VAL A 451 46.88 -16.01 5.39
CA VAL A 451 45.83 -16.44 4.45
C VAL A 451 46.48 -17.12 3.24
N GLN A 452 46.01 -18.31 2.85
CA GLN A 452 46.26 -18.89 1.54
C GLN A 452 44.99 -19.57 1.01
N GLU A 453 44.51 -19.06 -0.13
CA GLU A 453 43.49 -19.70 -0.98
C GLU A 453 44.17 -20.52 -2.10
N ASP A 454 43.38 -21.38 -2.73
CA ASP A 454 43.49 -21.90 -4.10
C ASP A 454 44.80 -22.49 -4.65
N CYS A 455 44.71 -23.77 -4.99
CA CYS A 455 45.45 -24.39 -6.11
C CYS A 455 44.54 -25.33 -6.91
N LEU A 456 44.02 -24.83 -8.05
CA LEU A 456 43.42 -25.65 -9.10
C LEU A 456 44.51 -26.21 -10.05
N PRO A 457 44.23 -27.29 -10.83
CA PRO A 457 45.28 -28.21 -11.30
C PRO A 457 46.06 -27.76 -12.56
N ALA A 458 47.21 -28.40 -12.77
CA ALA A 458 48.23 -28.03 -13.76
C ALA A 458 48.03 -28.65 -15.18
N PRO A 459 48.55 -27.99 -16.23
CA PRO A 459 48.72 -28.57 -17.57
C PRO A 459 50.09 -29.28 -17.77
N THR A 460 50.19 -30.07 -18.86
CA THR A 460 51.23 -31.08 -19.12
C THR A 460 52.48 -30.59 -19.91
N PRO A 461 53.60 -31.35 -19.93
CA PRO A 461 54.94 -30.87 -20.35
C PRO A 461 55.28 -31.03 -21.85
N GLY A 462 56.24 -30.22 -22.37
CA GLY A 462 56.51 -30.13 -23.82
C GLY A 462 57.89 -29.63 -24.34
N GLN A 463 59.02 -30.07 -23.76
CA GLN A 463 60.38 -30.04 -24.36
C GLN A 463 61.12 -28.68 -24.64
N PRO A 464 62.47 -28.66 -24.89
CA PRO A 464 63.32 -27.49 -24.60
C PRO A 464 64.37 -27.02 -25.67
N ARG A 465 64.84 -25.77 -25.52
CA ARG A 465 66.20 -25.18 -25.82
C ARG A 465 66.22 -23.78 -25.14
N LYS A 466 67.21 -23.26 -24.39
CA LYS A 466 68.70 -23.30 -24.33
C LYS A 466 69.37 -22.19 -25.19
N THR A 467 70.21 -21.34 -24.55
CA THR A 467 71.11 -20.26 -25.08
C THR A 467 70.47 -19.02 -25.75
N SER A 468 71.07 -17.80 -25.78
CA SER A 468 72.06 -17.11 -24.90
C SER A 468 72.37 -15.64 -25.31
N ARG A 469 72.62 -14.75 -24.33
CA ARG A 469 73.54 -13.57 -24.31
C ARG A 469 73.43 -12.37 -25.31
N ALA A 470 73.65 -11.18 -24.73
CA ALA A 470 74.32 -9.96 -25.25
C ALA A 470 73.47 -8.94 -26.09
N VAL A 471 73.31 -7.66 -25.65
CA VAL A 471 74.12 -6.43 -25.95
C VAL A 471 73.58 -5.69 -27.21
N ASP A 472 73.38 -4.36 -27.29
CA ASP A 472 73.96 -3.20 -26.58
C ASP A 472 73.03 -1.95 -26.45
N ARG A 473 73.46 -0.92 -25.69
CA ARG A 473 73.20 0.57 -25.75
C ARG A 473 71.77 1.12 -26.07
N HIS A 474 71.27 2.19 -25.41
CA HIS A 474 71.91 3.52 -25.25
C HIS A 474 71.45 4.33 -24.01
N HIS A 475 72.30 5.29 -23.59
CA HIS A 475 72.10 6.38 -22.60
C HIS A 475 71.87 7.74 -23.31
N PRO A 476 71.70 8.92 -22.62
CA PRO A 476 71.67 9.26 -21.17
C PRO A 476 70.30 9.90 -20.75
N TYR A 477 70.03 10.56 -19.61
CA TYR A 477 70.73 11.00 -18.36
C TYR A 477 70.05 10.30 -17.12
N SER A 478 70.37 10.40 -15.80
CA SER A 478 71.07 11.32 -14.86
C SER A 478 70.27 12.55 -14.37
N ARG A 479 70.24 12.98 -13.09
CA ARG A 479 70.52 12.45 -11.71
C ARG A 479 69.69 13.38 -10.76
N ASN A 480 68.92 12.93 -9.76
CA ASN A 480 69.25 12.28 -8.47
C ASN A 480 69.80 13.24 -7.37
N ILE A 481 69.60 12.91 -6.07
CA ILE A 481 70.14 13.54 -4.81
C ILE A 481 69.36 14.77 -4.24
N SER A 482 69.23 15.00 -2.92
CA SER A 482 68.66 14.23 -1.77
C SER A 482 68.78 15.02 -0.43
N TYR A 483 68.23 14.50 0.69
CA TYR A 483 68.23 15.06 2.09
C TYR A 483 67.38 16.34 2.33
N SER A 484 66.90 16.69 3.54
CA SER A 484 66.46 15.90 4.73
C SER A 484 65.79 16.81 5.81
N THR A 485 65.27 16.19 6.88
CA THR A 485 65.15 16.71 8.28
C THR A 485 64.25 17.92 8.62
N THR A 486 63.44 17.75 9.70
CA THR A 486 63.04 18.75 10.76
C THR A 486 62.50 20.12 10.34
N GLU A 487 61.52 20.76 10.96
CA GLU A 487 60.48 20.57 11.99
C GLU A 487 59.87 21.99 12.19
N ASP A 488 58.73 22.10 12.86
CA ASP A 488 58.20 23.30 13.54
C ASP A 488 57.97 24.66 12.82
N GLU A 489 56.68 24.92 12.61
CA GLU A 489 55.90 26.05 13.18
C GLU A 489 55.94 27.51 12.66
N HIS A 490 54.73 28.10 12.72
CA HIS A 490 54.35 29.51 12.85
C HIS A 490 54.55 30.59 11.75
N MET A 491 53.39 31.03 11.24
CA MET A 491 52.95 32.41 10.94
C MET A 491 53.58 33.25 9.81
N LEU A 492 52.72 33.74 8.91
CA LEU A 492 52.76 35.12 8.40
C LEU A 492 51.33 35.62 8.07
N GLN A 493 51.12 36.94 8.10
CA GLN A 493 49.79 37.56 8.19
C GLN A 493 49.14 37.94 6.85
N ARG A 494 47.79 37.90 6.81
CA ARG A 494 46.86 39.04 6.53
C ARG A 494 45.42 38.52 6.54
N GLU A 495 44.52 38.95 7.44
CA GLU A 495 43.89 40.29 7.60
C GLU A 495 42.88 40.60 6.47
N THR A 496 41.55 40.46 6.73
CA THR A 496 40.53 41.50 7.08
C THR A 496 40.04 42.30 5.83
N GLU A 497 38.78 42.72 5.65
CA GLU A 497 37.63 43.07 6.52
C GLU A 497 36.29 42.46 6.00
N MET A 498 35.36 41.97 6.85
CA MET A 498 34.27 42.64 7.61
C MET A 498 33.23 43.38 6.73
N ILE A 499 31.92 43.22 6.96
CA ILE A 499 31.05 43.70 8.07
C ILE A 499 29.88 42.68 8.23
N SER A 500 29.58 42.04 9.38
CA SER A 500 28.97 42.51 10.66
C SER A 500 27.53 43.10 10.49
N ILE A 501 26.57 43.07 11.44
CA ILE A 501 26.60 43.22 12.90
C ILE A 501 25.53 42.33 13.63
N HIS A 502 25.91 41.87 14.83
CA HIS A 502 25.16 41.28 15.94
C HIS A 502 23.61 41.36 16.04
N ARG A 503 23.04 40.33 16.70
CA ARG A 503 22.48 40.53 18.05
C ARG A 503 22.80 39.36 19.00
N SER A 504 22.78 39.64 20.30
CA SER A 504 23.26 38.76 21.38
C SER A 504 22.14 38.09 22.19
N SER A 505 22.49 37.00 22.85
CA SER A 505 21.67 36.27 23.83
C SER A 505 21.35 37.06 25.09
N ASN A 506 20.22 36.74 25.72
CA ASN A 506 20.01 36.80 27.17
C ASN A 506 18.92 35.77 27.56
N GLU A 507 18.90 35.32 28.80
CA GLU A 507 18.04 34.22 29.27
C GLU A 507 16.77 34.73 29.98
N ASP A 508 15.59 34.17 29.66
CA ASP A 508 14.54 33.82 30.63
C ASP A 508 13.48 32.89 29.94
N PRO A 509 12.87 31.89 30.63
CA PRO A 509 12.03 30.89 29.95
C PRO A 509 10.53 30.93 30.34
N ASP A 510 9.76 31.88 29.81
CA ASP A 510 8.30 31.78 29.68
C ASP A 510 7.78 32.85 28.68
N GLY A 511 6.94 32.48 27.70
CA GLY A 511 6.28 33.49 26.83
C GLY A 511 5.75 33.08 25.44
N GLU A 512 6.22 31.99 24.84
CA GLU A 512 5.85 31.65 23.43
C GLU A 512 4.38 31.21 23.25
N ASP A 513 3.74 30.63 24.28
CA ASP A 513 2.43 29.99 24.16
C ASP A 513 1.21 30.95 24.14
N GLU A 514 1.30 32.16 24.72
CA GLU A 514 0.12 33.04 24.83
C GLU A 514 -0.30 33.65 23.47
N ILE A 515 0.68 33.90 22.58
CA ILE A 515 0.44 34.60 21.31
C ILE A 515 -0.40 33.73 20.33
N GLN A 516 -0.22 32.41 20.34
CA GLN A 516 -0.96 31.53 19.42
C GLN A 516 -2.44 31.37 19.81
N PHE A 517 -2.79 31.48 21.10
CA PHE A 517 -4.17 31.30 21.55
C PHE A 517 -5.11 32.46 21.17
N ARG A 518 -4.60 33.70 21.01
CA ARG A 518 -5.44 34.87 20.71
C ARG A 518 -6.07 34.90 19.31
N MET A 519 -5.64 34.05 18.36
CA MET A 519 -6.24 33.99 17.03
C MET A 519 -7.54 33.17 16.93
N ARG A 520 -8.10 32.68 18.05
CA ARG A 520 -9.34 31.86 18.04
C ARG A 520 -10.63 32.54 18.54
N THR A 521 -10.65 33.86 18.74
CA THR A 521 -11.89 34.59 19.12
C THR A 521 -12.10 35.91 18.38
N SER A 522 -12.62 35.87 17.14
CA SER A 522 -13.39 36.99 16.57
C SER A 522 -14.32 36.53 15.43
N ARG A 523 -15.58 36.97 15.48
CA ARG A 523 -16.58 36.79 14.41
C ARG A 523 -17.53 38.00 14.38
N LYS A 524 -17.45 38.85 13.36
CA LYS A 524 -18.60 39.60 12.78
C LYS A 524 -18.25 40.40 11.51
N SER A 525 -18.99 40.10 10.44
CA SER A 525 -19.48 40.98 9.35
C SER A 525 -19.05 42.47 9.35
N SER A 526 -18.66 43.10 8.23
CA SER A 526 -19.54 43.32 7.06
C SER A 526 -18.91 44.22 5.95
N ARG A 527 -19.62 44.32 4.80
CA ARG A 527 -19.56 45.35 3.72
C ARG A 527 -18.35 45.38 2.76
N SER A 528 -18.69 45.36 1.47
CA SER A 528 -17.85 45.72 0.32
C SER A 528 -17.72 47.24 0.16
N PRO A 529 -16.79 47.71 -0.70
CA PRO A 529 -17.23 48.38 -1.93
C PRO A 529 -16.54 47.81 -3.19
N ALA A 530 -17.01 48.25 -4.36
CA ALA A 530 -16.47 47.84 -5.67
C ALA A 530 -15.88 49.04 -6.43
N ASN A 531 -14.87 48.80 -7.28
CA ASN A 531 -14.69 49.59 -8.52
C ASN A 531 -13.80 48.87 -9.56
N ARG A 532 -13.73 49.44 -10.78
CA ARG A 532 -13.18 48.82 -12.00
C ARG A 532 -11.76 49.29 -12.36
N SER A 533 -10.95 48.41 -12.98
CA SER A 533 -10.10 48.71 -14.15
C SER A 533 -9.64 47.38 -14.80
N ILE A 534 -10.08 47.09 -16.03
CA ILE A 534 -9.39 47.28 -17.33
C ILE A 534 -8.38 46.16 -17.67
N SER A 535 -8.61 45.51 -18.81
CA SER A 535 -7.73 44.48 -19.40
C SER A 535 -6.54 45.09 -20.14
N GLN A 536 -5.43 44.34 -20.21
CA GLN A 536 -4.49 44.41 -21.33
C GLN A 536 -4.22 43.00 -21.87
N THR A 537 -4.00 42.89 -23.17
CA THR A 537 -3.76 41.63 -23.89
C THR A 537 -2.48 41.76 -24.69
N THR A 538 -1.53 40.85 -24.46
CA THR A 538 -0.32 40.71 -25.28
C THR A 538 -0.07 39.24 -25.55
N THR A 539 0.12 38.87 -26.83
CA THR A 539 0.20 37.48 -27.29
C THR A 539 1.52 37.25 -28.03
N THR A 540 2.37 36.36 -27.54
CA THR A 540 3.56 35.89 -28.29
C THR A 540 3.85 34.40 -28.06
N ILE A 541 3.40 33.58 -29.02
CA ILE A 541 4.04 32.41 -29.67
C ILE A 541 4.81 31.37 -28.80
N TYR A 542 4.50 30.10 -29.07
CA TYR A 542 5.14 28.90 -28.52
C TYR A 542 6.56 28.63 -29.04
N SER A 543 7.38 27.95 -28.24
CA SER A 543 8.47 27.08 -28.70
C SER A 543 8.33 25.70 -28.06
N SER A 544 7.92 24.70 -28.84
CA SER A 544 7.87 23.29 -28.46
C SER A 544 9.25 22.64 -28.57
N ILE A 545 9.67 21.93 -27.52
CA ILE A 545 10.81 21.02 -27.57
C ILE A 545 10.28 19.63 -27.22
N ASP A 546 9.94 18.86 -28.26
CA ASP A 546 9.81 17.42 -28.14
C ASP A 546 11.21 16.82 -27.95
N ASN A 547 11.37 15.93 -26.98
CA ASN A 547 12.57 15.10 -26.86
C ASN A 547 12.16 13.67 -26.49
N ASP A 548 11.52 13.00 -27.45
CA ASP A 548 11.42 11.54 -27.46
C ASP A 548 12.84 10.94 -27.45
N SER A 549 13.01 9.80 -26.77
CA SER A 549 14.27 9.04 -26.70
C SER A 549 13.97 7.55 -26.57
N SER A 550 12.99 7.08 -27.34
CA SER A 550 12.58 5.68 -27.40
C SER A 550 13.47 4.84 -28.32
N ASN A 551 14.43 4.16 -27.68
CA ASN A 551 15.28 3.06 -28.19
C ASN A 551 16.44 3.46 -29.13
N ASP A 552 17.64 3.03 -28.76
CA ASP A 552 18.68 2.63 -29.71
C ASP A 552 19.07 1.16 -29.41
N ILE A 553 19.09 0.33 -30.45
CA ILE A 553 19.58 -1.05 -30.41
C ILE A 553 20.36 -1.31 -31.70
N GLU A 554 21.55 -1.92 -31.60
CA GLU A 554 22.55 -1.77 -32.65
C GLU A 554 22.22 -2.48 -33.97
N ASN A 555 22.13 -1.67 -35.03
CA ASN A 555 22.85 -1.83 -36.30
C ASN A 555 22.86 -3.22 -36.99
N ILE A 556 22.22 -3.33 -38.16
CA ILE A 556 22.80 -3.94 -39.38
C ILE A 556 21.91 -3.64 -40.61
N GLY A 557 22.53 -3.52 -41.80
CA GLY A 557 21.86 -3.81 -43.08
C GLY A 557 21.38 -2.60 -43.89
N SER A 558 22.23 -2.11 -44.80
CA SER A 558 21.87 -1.09 -45.79
C SER A 558 21.17 -1.69 -47.02
N SER A 559 20.22 -0.95 -47.62
CA SER A 559 20.25 -0.46 -49.02
C SER A 559 18.89 -0.19 -49.70
N SER A 560 18.89 0.74 -50.66
CA SER A 560 17.92 0.97 -51.75
C SER A 560 16.40 1.05 -51.47
N ARG A 561 15.90 2.30 -51.43
CA ARG A 561 14.58 2.70 -51.98
C ARG A 561 14.60 2.54 -53.53
N PRO A 562 13.45 2.39 -54.25
CA PRO A 562 12.66 3.59 -54.60
C PRO A 562 11.13 3.43 -54.90
N LYS A 563 10.42 4.57 -54.74
CA LYS A 563 9.26 5.08 -55.53
C LYS A 563 7.92 4.30 -55.60
N THR A 564 6.90 4.91 -54.96
CA THR A 564 5.47 4.97 -55.36
C THR A 564 5.27 5.59 -56.76
N PRO A 565 4.16 5.34 -57.49
CA PRO A 565 2.76 5.71 -57.16
C PRO A 565 1.72 4.57 -57.41
N GLY A 566 0.40 4.73 -57.22
CA GLY A 566 -0.41 5.79 -56.59
C GLY A 566 -1.83 5.93 -57.19
N ALA A 567 -2.88 5.67 -56.39
CA ALA A 567 -4.34 5.74 -56.72
C ALA A 567 -4.81 4.73 -57.82
N MET A 568 -6.08 4.29 -57.94
CA MET A 568 -7.37 4.86 -57.48
C MET A 568 -8.42 3.80 -57.02
N LYS A 569 -9.38 4.29 -56.21
CA LYS A 569 -10.81 3.93 -56.04
C LYS A 569 -11.39 2.58 -56.57
N SER A 570 -12.07 1.91 -55.63
CA SER A 570 -13.46 1.39 -55.73
C SER A 570 -13.85 0.33 -56.77
N GLY A 571 -14.22 -0.85 -56.29
CA GLY A 571 -15.01 -1.84 -57.04
C GLY A 571 -15.62 -2.90 -56.11
N SER A 572 -16.92 -2.77 -55.77
CA SER A 572 -17.64 -3.80 -55.02
C SER A 572 -18.18 -4.86 -55.97
N GLY A 573 -17.85 -6.14 -55.76
CA GLY A 573 -18.16 -7.22 -56.67
C GLY A 573 -18.25 -8.58 -55.97
N SER A 574 -19.42 -8.89 -55.43
CA SER A 574 -19.74 -10.23 -54.91
C SER A 574 -20.19 -11.14 -56.06
N ASN A 575 -19.60 -12.34 -56.20
CA ASN A 575 -20.40 -13.53 -56.53
C ASN A 575 -19.73 -14.90 -56.30
N THR A 576 -20.50 -15.78 -55.66
CA THR A 576 -20.64 -17.24 -55.86
C THR A 576 -19.43 -18.20 -55.91
N LEU A 577 -19.36 -19.02 -54.86
CA LEU A 577 -19.38 -20.51 -54.88
C LEU A 577 -18.26 -21.29 -55.61
N ALA A 578 -17.42 -21.96 -54.81
CA ALA A 578 -16.94 -23.31 -55.08
C ALA A 578 -17.04 -24.16 -53.79
N LYS A 579 -17.24 -25.49 -53.91
CA LYS A 579 -17.60 -26.37 -52.78
C LYS A 579 -17.01 -27.77 -52.94
N VAL A 580 -15.99 -28.10 -52.15
CA VAL A 580 -15.37 -29.44 -52.13
C VAL A 580 -15.25 -29.94 -50.68
N ARG A 581 -15.51 -31.23 -50.46
CA ARG A 581 -15.32 -31.95 -49.18
C ARG A 581 -14.00 -32.73 -49.22
N GLY A 582 -13.34 -32.88 -48.07
CA GLY A 582 -12.24 -33.83 -47.93
C GLY A 582 -11.72 -33.92 -46.50
N SER A 583 -12.05 -34.99 -45.79
CA SER A 583 -11.44 -35.34 -44.50
C SER A 583 -11.01 -36.80 -44.53
N PRO A 584 -9.89 -37.14 -43.87
CA PRO A 584 -9.76 -38.45 -43.23
C PRO A 584 -9.40 -38.35 -41.74
N LYS A 585 -9.74 -39.41 -40.98
CA LYS A 585 -9.34 -39.65 -39.59
C LYS A 585 -8.23 -40.71 -39.52
N ARG A 586 -7.42 -40.68 -38.45
CA ARG A 586 -6.89 -41.78 -37.58
C ARG A 586 -6.00 -41.10 -36.51
N SER A 587 -6.14 -41.25 -35.18
CA SER A 587 -6.15 -42.41 -34.24
C SER A 587 -4.78 -43.11 -34.10
N GLY A 588 -4.27 -43.49 -32.92
CA GLY A 588 -4.81 -43.50 -31.53
C GLY A 588 -3.79 -42.95 -30.49
N ASP A 589 -4.11 -42.75 -29.20
CA ASP A 589 -4.60 -43.67 -28.14
C ASP A 589 -3.43 -44.35 -27.37
N SER A 590 -3.28 -44.15 -26.05
CA SER A 590 -3.66 -45.19 -25.06
C SER A 590 -3.72 -44.69 -23.61
N LEU A 591 -4.85 -44.98 -22.93
CA LEU A 591 -5.00 -45.57 -21.57
C LEU A 591 -4.33 -44.87 -20.34
N ARG A 592 -4.96 -44.74 -19.17
CA ARG A 592 -6.19 -45.30 -18.53
C ARG A 592 -6.73 -44.26 -17.51
N GLY A 593 -7.90 -44.36 -16.85
CA GLY A 593 -8.83 -45.48 -16.60
C GLY A 593 -8.64 -46.03 -15.17
N SER A 594 -9.64 -46.14 -14.28
CA SER A 594 -11.12 -46.13 -14.40
C SER A 594 -11.74 -45.43 -13.14
N LYS A 595 -13.01 -45.49 -12.72
CA LYS A 595 -14.14 -46.43 -12.95
C LYS A 595 -15.51 -45.79 -12.60
N GLU A 596 -16.59 -46.43 -13.04
CA GLU A 596 -18.01 -46.20 -12.68
C GLU A 596 -18.75 -47.58 -12.65
N PRO A 597 -20.04 -47.73 -12.28
CA PRO A 597 -21.12 -47.47 -13.28
C PRO A 597 -22.55 -47.11 -12.76
N ALA A 598 -23.27 -46.30 -13.55
CA ALA A 598 -24.71 -46.38 -13.88
C ALA A 598 -25.80 -46.23 -12.77
N GLY A 599 -27.01 -45.71 -13.07
CA GLY A 599 -27.51 -45.17 -14.33
C GLY A 599 -29.05 -44.99 -14.38
N VAL A 600 -29.61 -45.05 -15.60
CA VAL A 600 -31.06 -44.93 -15.97
C VAL A 600 -31.63 -43.50 -16.05
N ARG A 601 -32.26 -43.20 -17.20
CA ARG A 601 -33.02 -41.97 -17.51
C ARG A 601 -34.17 -42.33 -18.46
N LYS A 602 -35.42 -41.99 -18.12
CA LYS A 602 -36.61 -42.10 -19.01
C LYS A 602 -37.55 -40.90 -18.84
N THR A 603 -38.59 -40.84 -19.67
CA THR A 603 -39.29 -39.63 -20.12
C THR A 603 -40.81 -39.68 -19.87
N SER A 604 -41.52 -38.61 -20.29
CA SER A 604 -42.97 -38.34 -20.12
C SER A 604 -43.32 -37.65 -18.78
N GLY A 605 -44.33 -36.77 -18.69
CA GLY A 605 -45.33 -36.40 -19.70
C GLY A 605 -45.92 -34.99 -19.51
N ARG A 606 -46.74 -34.56 -20.48
CA ARG A 606 -47.28 -33.19 -20.61
C ARG A 606 -48.73 -33.13 -20.10
N VAL A 607 -49.02 -32.20 -19.20
CA VAL A 607 -50.39 -31.78 -18.84
C VAL A 607 -50.46 -30.26 -18.92
N GLY A 608 -51.56 -29.71 -19.45
CA GLY A 608 -51.80 -28.27 -19.54
C GLY A 608 -53.13 -27.91 -18.91
N SER A 609 -53.17 -26.79 -18.18
CA SER A 609 -54.39 -26.24 -17.59
C SER A 609 -55.09 -25.30 -18.58
N ILE A 610 -56.41 -25.49 -18.73
CA ILE A 610 -57.29 -24.57 -19.47
C ILE A 610 -58.08 -23.77 -18.45
N SER A 611 -58.15 -22.46 -18.63
CA SER A 611 -58.98 -21.57 -17.83
C SER A 611 -60.44 -21.62 -18.29
N SER A 612 -61.35 -21.53 -17.33
CA SER A 612 -62.73 -21.11 -17.58
C SER A 612 -63.17 -20.20 -16.44
N SER A 613 -64.02 -19.22 -16.75
CA SER A 613 -64.43 -18.17 -15.84
C SER A 613 -65.95 -18.11 -15.73
N ARG A 614 -66.44 -17.72 -14.54
CA ARG A 614 -67.55 -16.77 -14.39
C ARG A 614 -67.69 -16.31 -12.94
N LYS A 615 -68.15 -15.07 -12.79
CA LYS A 615 -68.68 -14.49 -11.55
C LYS A 615 -70.15 -14.91 -11.39
N VAL A 616 -70.70 -14.80 -10.19
CA VAL A 616 -71.85 -13.92 -9.79
C VAL A 616 -72.31 -14.32 -8.37
N SER A 617 -73.05 -13.42 -7.71
CA SER A 617 -73.64 -13.48 -6.36
C SER A 617 -74.11 -14.87 -5.86
N GLY A 618 -74.13 -15.15 -4.55
CA GLY A 618 -73.89 -14.28 -3.39
C GLY A 618 -75.13 -14.15 -2.49
N LEU A 619 -74.95 -14.48 -1.22
CA LEU A 619 -75.79 -14.22 -0.04
C LEU A 619 -74.88 -14.35 1.19
#